data_AF-A0A1R1Y153-F1
#
_entry.id   AF-A0A1R1Y153-F1
#
_cell.length_a   1.000
_cell.length_b   1.000
_cell.length_c   1.000
_cell.angle_alpha   90.00
_cell.angle_beta   90.00
_cell.angle_gamma   90.00
#
_symmetry.space_group_name_H-M   'P 1'
#
loop_
_entity.id
_entity.type
_entity.pdbx_description
1 polymer ?
#
loop_
_entity_poly.entity_id
_entity_poly.type
_entity_poly.pdbx_seq_one_letter_code
_entity_poly.pdbx_strand_id
1 'polypeptide(L)'
;MANISKLELKVYVDISFLCNVKYKVICDDKEVLVDRSTKRIILSLVRPHYSNSSEFNNSYNQSLELSAPGYLRNDLVQTIEDSEPFSWRISDFNYYFVNQDNKDLLSLISSEFLR
;
A
#
# COMPACT_ATOMS: atom_id res chain seq x y z
N MET A 1 -3.43 -13.63 -23.75
CA MET A 1 -2.23 -12.81 -23.45
C MET A 1 -2.69 -11.57 -22.71
N ALA A 2 -2.25 -11.35 -21.47
CA ALA A 2 -2.59 -10.15 -20.72
C ALA A 2 -1.98 -8.93 -21.42
N ASN A 3 -2.78 -7.90 -21.66
CA ASN A 3 -2.32 -6.68 -22.32
C ASN A 3 -1.46 -5.87 -21.35
N ILE A 4 -0.14 -5.89 -21.56
CA ILE A 4 0.90 -5.31 -20.69
C ILE A 4 0.79 -3.77 -20.62
N SER A 5 0.02 -3.13 -21.52
CA SER A 5 -0.21 -1.68 -21.56
C SER A 5 -1.04 -1.12 -20.38
N LYS A 6 -1.35 -1.94 -19.37
CA LYS A 6 -2.06 -1.56 -18.14
C LYS A 6 -1.28 -1.91 -16.86
N LEU A 7 0.03 -2.10 -16.96
CA LEU A 7 0.86 -2.29 -15.77
C LEU A 7 1.03 -0.95 -15.05
N GLU A 8 0.26 -0.76 -13.99
CA GLU A 8 0.34 0.37 -13.09
C GLU A 8 1.44 0.12 -12.05
N LEU A 9 2.40 1.03 -11.93
CA LEU A 9 3.44 0.98 -10.92
C LEU A 9 2.96 1.72 -9.67
N LYS A 10 3.19 1.14 -8.49
CA LYS A 10 2.88 1.75 -7.19
C LYS A 10 4.01 1.47 -6.21
N VAL A 11 4.35 2.45 -5.38
CA VAL A 11 5.26 2.27 -4.25
C VAL A 11 4.41 2.09 -3.00
N TYR A 12 4.69 1.03 -2.25
CA TYR A 12 4.11 0.77 -0.93
C TYR A 12 5.23 0.65 0.08
N VAL A 13 5.13 1.39 1.19
CA VAL A 13 5.93 1.14 2.38
C VAL A 13 5.00 0.67 3.48
N ASP A 14 5.15 -0.58 3.87
CA ASP A 14 4.30 -1.20 4.88
C ASP A 14 4.99 -1.22 6.24
N ILE A 15 4.30 -0.71 7.25
CA ILE A 15 4.71 -0.79 8.65
C ILE A 15 3.71 -1.67 9.39
N SER A 16 4.22 -2.68 10.08
CA SER A 16 3.43 -3.56 10.95
C SER A 16 3.67 -3.24 12.41
N PHE A 17 2.61 -2.97 13.16
CA PHE A 17 2.71 -2.74 14.61
C PHE A 17 1.48 -3.29 15.33
N LEU A 18 1.67 -3.57 16.62
CA LEU A 18 0.58 -3.98 17.52
C LEU A 18 0.00 -2.75 18.20
N CYS A 19 -1.31 -2.60 18.18
CA CYS A 19 -2.00 -1.57 18.95
C CYS A 19 -3.34 -2.05 19.49
N ASN A 20 -3.84 -1.35 20.51
CA ASN A 20 -5.17 -1.61 21.06
C ASN A 20 -6.21 -0.92 20.18
N VAL A 21 -7.06 -1.71 19.52
CA VAL A 21 -8.13 -1.22 18.65
C VAL A 21 -9.44 -1.31 19.40
N LYS A 22 -10.23 -0.24 19.35
CA LYS A 22 -11.61 -0.22 19.83
C LYS A 22 -12.55 -0.20 18.64
N TYR A 23 -13.30 -1.28 18.44
CA TYR A 23 -14.37 -1.34 17.47
C TYR A 23 -15.71 -1.05 18.15
N LYS A 24 -16.59 -0.33 17.47
CA LYS A 24 -17.94 -0.03 17.95
C LYS A 24 -18.95 -0.24 16.82
N VAL A 25 -20.06 -0.90 17.12
CA VAL A 25 -21.24 -0.94 16.25
C VAL A 25 -22.26 0.05 16.82
N ILE A 26 -22.75 0.96 15.98
CA ILE A 26 -23.76 1.95 16.35
C ILE A 26 -25.05 1.63 15.57
N CYS A 27 -26.18 1.57 16.28
CA CYS A 27 -27.51 1.42 15.71
C CYS A 27 -28.42 2.48 16.36
N ASP A 28 -29.10 3.30 15.56
CA ASP A 28 -29.95 4.40 16.04
C ASP A 28 -29.29 5.28 17.11
N ASP A 29 -28.06 5.74 16.82
CA ASP A 29 -27.22 6.55 17.71
C ASP A 29 -26.83 5.89 19.05
N LYS A 30 -27.11 4.59 19.22
CA LYS A 30 -26.72 3.80 20.39
C LYS A 30 -25.59 2.84 20.07
N GLU A 31 -24.58 2.80 20.94
CA GLU A 31 -23.55 1.77 20.90
C GLU A 31 -24.16 0.42 21.29
N VAL A 32 -24.24 -0.53 20.34
CA VAL A 32 -24.81 -1.86 20.55
C VAL A 32 -23.75 -2.94 20.79
N LEU A 33 -22.51 -2.71 20.32
CA LEU A 33 -21.39 -3.60 20.57
C LEU A 33 -20.09 -2.80 20.66
N VAL A 34 -19.25 -3.17 21.63
CA VAL A 34 -17.89 -2.61 21.79
C VAL A 34 -16.91 -3.76 21.94
N ASP A 35 -15.98 -3.89 21.01
CA ASP A 35 -14.83 -4.79 21.14
C ASP A 35 -13.56 -3.97 21.42
N ARG A 36 -12.71 -4.47 22.31
CA ARG A 36 -11.38 -3.92 22.57
C ARG A 36 -10.40 -5.05 22.55
N SER A 37 -9.54 -5.06 21.54
CA SER A 37 -8.54 -6.11 21.41
C SER A 37 -7.24 -5.57 20.82
N THR A 38 -6.13 -6.21 21.20
CA THR A 38 -4.85 -5.96 20.58
C THR A 38 -4.89 -6.55 19.17
N LYS A 39 -4.69 -5.69 18.16
CA LYS A 39 -4.63 -6.08 16.75
C LYS A 39 -3.27 -5.70 16.18
N ARG A 40 -2.81 -6.47 15.20
CA ARG A 40 -1.70 -6.07 14.34
C ARG A 40 -2.29 -5.23 13.20
N ILE A 41 -1.89 -3.98 13.10
CA ILE A 41 -2.27 -3.10 12.01
C ILE A 41 -1.13 -3.04 11.00
N ILE A 42 -1.47 -3.12 9.72
CA ILE A 42 -0.57 -2.79 8.61
C ILE A 42 -0.96 -1.40 8.12
N LEU A 43 -0.05 -0.44 8.28
CA LEU A 43 -0.15 0.89 7.68
C LEU A 43 0.71 0.91 6.43
N SER A 44 0.10 1.24 5.30
CA SER A 44 0.80 1.46 4.04
C SER A 44 0.91 2.95 3.78
N LEU A 45 2.12 3.42 3.50
CA LEU A 45 2.34 4.70 2.86
C LEU A 45 2.07 4.53 1.38
N VAL A 46 1.01 5.17 0.88
CA VAL A 46 0.56 5.02 -0.51
C VAL A 46 0.57 6.38 -1.19
N ARG A 47 1.09 6.43 -2.41
CA ARG A 47 0.89 7.55 -3.35
C ARG A 47 -0.14 7.17 -4.41
N PRO A 48 -0.90 8.11 -4.98
CA PRO A 48 -1.79 7.79 -6.09
C PRO A 48 -1.02 7.36 -7.33
N HIS A 49 -1.78 6.69 -8.18
CA HIS A 49 -1.38 6.02 -9.41
C HIS A 49 -0.47 6.89 -10.28
N TYR A 50 0.64 6.32 -10.72
CA TYR A 50 1.44 6.90 -11.80
C TYR A 50 0.83 6.49 -13.13
N SER A 51 0.48 7.47 -13.97
CA SER A 51 -0.17 7.22 -15.27
C SER A 51 0.77 6.54 -16.26
N ASN A 52 2.08 6.63 -16.01
CA ASN A 52 3.15 6.03 -16.83
C ASN A 52 4.44 5.87 -16.00
N SER A 53 5.43 5.17 -16.58
CA SER A 53 6.73 4.91 -15.95
C SER A 53 7.58 6.17 -15.73
N SER A 54 7.39 7.21 -16.54
CA SER A 54 8.12 8.47 -16.40
C SER A 54 7.72 9.19 -15.11
N GLU A 55 6.42 9.24 -14.82
CA GLU A 55 5.91 9.83 -13.58
C GLU A 55 6.41 9.07 -12.34
N PHE A 56 6.44 7.73 -12.40
CA PHE A 56 7.00 6.88 -11.34
C PHE A 56 8.47 7.20 -11.07
N ASN A 57 9.30 7.18 -12.11
CA ASN A 57 10.73 7.42 -11.97
C ASN A 57 11.02 8.82 -11.44
N ASN A 58 10.27 9.82 -11.90
CA ASN A 58 10.43 11.21 -11.43
C ASN A 58 10.11 11.35 -9.93
N SER A 59 9.00 10.79 -9.44
CA SER A 59 8.68 10.87 -8.00
C SER A 59 9.57 9.99 -7.12
N TYR A 60 10.05 8.85 -7.62
CA TYR A 60 11.08 8.07 -6.93
C TYR A 60 12.36 8.87 -6.77
N ASN A 61 12.83 9.51 -7.85
CA ASN A 61 14.02 10.36 -7.84
C ASN A 61 13.87 11.55 -6.89
N GLN A 62 12.71 12.21 -6.88
CA GLN A 62 12.42 13.28 -5.93
C GLN A 62 12.44 12.79 -4.48
N SER A 63 11.84 11.63 -4.20
CA SER A 63 11.81 11.06 -2.85
C SER A 63 13.20 10.68 -2.36
N LEU A 64 14.04 10.14 -3.26
CA LEU A 64 15.44 9.87 -2.99
C LEU A 64 16.21 11.15 -2.69
N GLU A 65 16.08 12.18 -3.53
CA GLU A 65 16.79 13.46 -3.33
C GLU A 65 16.35 14.17 -2.04
N LEU A 66 15.05 14.11 -1.69
CA LEU A 66 14.54 14.60 -0.41
C LEU A 66 15.14 13.85 0.79
N SER A 67 15.37 12.55 0.65
CA SER A 67 15.89 11.70 1.73
C SER A 67 17.42 11.67 1.80
N ALA A 68 18.09 11.87 0.67
CA ALA A 68 19.54 11.80 0.48
C ALA A 68 19.98 12.83 -0.59
N PRO A 69 20.11 14.12 -0.21
CA PRO A 69 20.45 15.18 -1.16
C PRO A 69 21.80 14.99 -1.85
N GLY A 70 21.86 15.21 -3.17
CA GLY A 70 23.05 15.10 -4.01
C GLY A 70 23.37 13.69 -4.50
N TYR A 71 22.51 12.71 -4.21
CA TYR A 71 22.67 11.33 -4.70
C TYR A 71 22.38 11.22 -6.20
N LEU A 72 21.47 12.06 -6.71
CA LEU A 72 21.15 12.16 -8.13
C LEU A 72 21.78 13.40 -8.75
N ARG A 73 22.11 13.33 -10.04
CA ARG A 73 22.50 14.54 -10.78
C ARG A 73 21.27 15.45 -10.92
N ASN A 74 21.43 16.74 -10.64
CA ASN A 74 20.34 17.72 -10.61
C ASN A 74 19.51 17.80 -11.91
N ASP A 75 20.08 17.41 -13.05
CA ASP A 75 19.42 17.37 -14.36
C ASP A 75 18.42 16.20 -14.52
N LEU A 76 18.46 15.21 -13.62
CA LEU A 76 17.58 14.04 -13.62
C LEU A 76 16.34 14.18 -12.73
N VAL A 77 16.29 15.23 -11.91
CA VAL A 77 15.17 15.47 -10.98
C VAL A 77 14.25 16.52 -11.58
N GLN A 78 13.32 16.08 -12.44
CA GLN A 78 12.25 16.95 -12.91
C GLN A 78 11.29 17.26 -11.75
N THR A 79 11.00 18.54 -11.53
CA THR A 79 9.99 18.98 -10.57
C THR A 79 8.59 18.70 -11.14
N ILE A 80 7.95 17.64 -10.70
CA ILE A 80 6.51 17.45 -10.88
C ILE A 80 5.80 18.49 -9.98
N GLU A 81 5.14 19.47 -10.60
CA GLU A 81 4.44 20.56 -9.90
C GLU A 81 3.22 20.09 -9.08
N ASP A 82 2.60 18.96 -9.45
CA ASP A 82 1.32 18.54 -8.86
C ASP A 82 1.28 17.03 -8.62
N SER A 83 2.04 16.62 -7.63
CA SER A 83 2.11 15.25 -7.15
C SER A 83 1.32 15.15 -5.86
N GLU A 84 0.13 14.54 -5.87
CA GLU A 84 -0.62 14.25 -4.63
C GLU A 84 0.34 13.63 -3.59
N PRO A 85 0.37 14.15 -2.35
CA PRO A 85 1.32 13.72 -1.36
C PRO A 85 1.06 12.26 -0.96
N PHE A 86 2.12 11.57 -0.53
CA PHE A 86 1.96 10.27 0.11
C PHE A 86 1.00 10.39 1.30
N SER A 87 0.07 9.43 1.42
CA SER A 87 -0.87 9.35 2.53
C SER A 87 -0.76 8.00 3.22
N TRP A 88 -0.79 8.02 4.55
CA TRP A 88 -0.89 6.79 5.34
C TRP A 88 -2.31 6.25 5.27
N ARG A 89 -2.45 4.97 4.94
CA ARG A 89 -3.73 4.26 4.95
C ARG A 89 -3.56 2.93 5.67
N ILE A 90 -4.60 2.54 6.42
CA ILE A 90 -4.65 1.18 6.94
C ILE A 90 -4.96 0.26 5.76
N SER A 91 -4.01 -0.63 5.45
CA SER A 91 -4.13 -1.57 4.33
C SER A 91 -4.62 -2.94 4.78
N ASP A 92 -4.28 -3.36 6.00
CA ASP A 92 -4.70 -4.66 6.52
C ASP A 92 -4.76 -4.68 8.06
N PHE A 93 -5.53 -5.63 8.58
CA PHE A 93 -5.62 -5.97 9.99
C PHE A 93 -5.31 -7.46 10.16
N ASN A 94 -4.33 -7.80 10.98
CA ASN A 94 -3.88 -9.18 11.23
C ASN A 94 -3.55 -9.98 9.95
N TYR A 95 -3.08 -9.31 8.88
CA TYR A 95 -2.81 -9.93 7.57
C TYR A 95 -4.01 -10.65 6.98
N TYR A 96 -5.23 -10.18 7.24
CA TYR A 96 -6.45 -10.84 6.80
C TYR A 96 -6.54 -10.87 5.27
N PHE A 97 -6.35 -9.72 4.62
CA PHE A 97 -6.43 -9.63 3.16
C PHE A 97 -5.28 -10.37 2.48
N VAL A 98 -4.05 -10.22 2.99
CA VAL A 98 -2.88 -10.96 2.48
C VAL A 98 -3.12 -12.48 2.54
N ASN A 99 -3.69 -12.98 3.64
CA ASN A 99 -4.01 -14.40 3.76
C ASN A 99 -5.10 -14.85 2.77
N GLN A 100 -6.05 -13.97 2.44
CA GLN A 100 -7.08 -14.25 1.46
C GLN A 100 -6.50 -14.29 0.04
N ASP A 101 -5.69 -13.29 -0.33
CA ASP A 101 -5.00 -13.25 -1.63
C ASP A 101 -4.11 -14.48 -1.82
N ASN A 102 -3.38 -14.90 -0.77
CA ASN A 102 -2.56 -16.10 -0.82
C ASN A 102 -3.39 -17.38 -1.04
N LYS A 103 -4.57 -17.50 -0.43
CA LYS A 103 -5.47 -18.63 -0.67
C LYS A 103 -5.99 -18.64 -2.10
N ASP A 104 -6.36 -17.46 -2.61
CA ASP A 104 -6.85 -17.32 -3.97
C ASP A 104 -5.74 -17.67 -4.97
N LEU A 105 -4.51 -17.19 -4.76
CA LEU A 105 -3.34 -17.56 -5.55
C LEU A 105 -3.04 -19.06 -5.51
N LEU A 106 -3.07 -19.67 -4.33
CA LEU A 106 -2.88 -21.12 -4.18
C LEU A 106 -3.96 -21.92 -4.90
N SER A 107 -5.21 -21.43 -4.94
CA SER A 107 -6.31 -22.07 -5.67
C SER A 107 -6.13 -22.06 -7.20
N LEU A 108 -5.31 -21.13 -7.71
CA LEU A 108 -4.98 -21.02 -9.13
C LEU A 108 -3.80 -21.94 -9.53
N ILE A 109 -3.04 -22.43 -8.56
CA ILE A 109 -1.95 -23.37 -8.80
C ILE A 109 -2.54 -24.79 -8.86
N SER A 110 -2.31 -25.49 -9.98
CA SER A 110 -2.76 -26.88 -10.13
C SER A 110 -2.22 -27.74 -8.98
N SER A 111 -3.07 -28.64 -8.46
CA SER A 111 -2.70 -29.57 -7.38
C SER A 111 -1.49 -30.47 -7.70
N GLU A 112 -1.08 -30.55 -8.97
CA GLU A 112 0.09 -31.30 -9.41
C GLU A 112 1.42 -30.58 -9.09
N PHE A 113 1.39 -29.26 -8.85
CA PHE A 113 2.58 -28.45 -8.51
C PHE A 113 2.76 -28.22 -7.00
N LEU A 114 1.85 -28.73 -6.17
CA LEU A 114 1.88 -28.58 -4.70
C LEU A 114 2.49 -29.81 -3.97
N ARG A 115 3.21 -30.68 -4.69
CA ARG A 115 3.97 -31.81 -4.13
C ARG A 115 5.44 -31.45 -3.94
#